data_AF-A0A812P827-F1
#
_entry.id   AF-A0A812P827-F1
#
_cell.length_a   1.000
_cell.length_b   1.000
_cell.length_c   1.000
_cell.angle_alpha   90.00
_cell.angle_beta   90.00
_cell.angle_gamma   90.00
#
_symmetry.space_group_name_H-M   'P 1'
#
loop_
_entity.id
_entity.type
_entity.pdbx_description
1 polymer ?
#
loop_
_entity_poly.entity_id
_entity_poly.type
_entity_poly.pdbx_seq_one_letter_code
_entity_poly.pdbx_strand_id
1 'polypeptide(L)'
;MDDKSVRCINGYRVADKILQLVPNQEAFRETLRFVKCWAKRRGIYSNVLGFFGGITWALLVARVCQLYPNYCFSQLVNRFFRTYDQWNWSKPVLLCEVVESVPGIVGLKPWNPKTSIADKQHLMPVITPAFPAMNSTHNVTDTTKRILLDEFRRGYEVVKKVENNKADWKEVHNPFPFFSNDPFK
;
A
#
# COMPACT_ATOMS: atom_id res chain seq x y z
N MET A 1 -16.70 -13.30 21.21
CA MET A 1 -15.78 -13.87 20.20
C MET A 1 -14.37 -13.70 20.72
N ASP A 2 -13.51 -14.69 20.53
CA ASP A 2 -12.08 -14.59 20.85
C ASP A 2 -11.36 -13.65 19.86
N ASP A 3 -10.27 -13.02 20.30
CA ASP A 3 -9.52 -12.04 19.52
C ASP A 3 -8.99 -12.58 18.18
N LYS A 4 -8.72 -13.89 18.09
CA LYS A 4 -8.25 -14.52 16.85
C LYS A 4 -9.37 -14.60 15.81
N SER A 5 -10.57 -15.02 16.18
CA SER A 5 -11.72 -15.05 15.26
C SER A 5 -12.09 -13.67 14.73
N VAL A 6 -12.03 -12.64 15.57
CA VAL A 6 -12.27 -11.24 15.15
C VAL A 6 -11.26 -10.79 14.10
N ARG A 7 -9.96 -11.12 14.29
CA ARG A 7 -8.90 -10.79 13.31
C ARG A 7 -9.08 -11.53 11.98
N CYS A 8 -9.46 -12.82 12.01
CA CYS A 8 -9.71 -13.60 10.79
C CYS A 8 -10.89 -13.05 9.99
N ILE A 9 -12.00 -12.73 10.65
CA ILE A 9 -13.19 -12.13 10.03
C ILE A 9 -12.85 -10.77 9.42
N ASN A 10 -12.04 -9.95 10.11
CA ASN A 10 -11.59 -8.67 9.59
C ASN A 10 -10.75 -8.83 8.32
N GLY A 11 -9.90 -9.85 8.22
CA GLY A 11 -9.14 -10.14 7.00
C GLY A 11 -10.04 -10.34 5.77
N TYR A 12 -11.07 -11.17 5.91
CA TYR A 12 -12.06 -11.39 4.85
C TYR A 12 -12.85 -10.11 4.51
N ARG A 13 -13.40 -9.43 5.53
CA ARG A 13 -14.19 -8.20 5.36
C ARG A 13 -13.40 -7.10 4.66
N VAL A 14 -12.12 -6.95 4.98
CA VAL A 14 -11.25 -5.98 4.32
C VAL A 14 -11.06 -6.32 2.85
N ALA A 15 -10.78 -7.59 2.52
CA ALA A 15 -10.58 -8.01 1.13
C ALA A 15 -11.85 -7.81 0.28
N ASP A 16 -13.00 -8.21 0.81
CA ASP A 16 -14.31 -8.02 0.17
C ASP A 16 -14.62 -6.52 -0.01
N LYS A 17 -14.38 -5.71 1.02
CA LYS A 17 -14.62 -4.26 0.96
C LYS A 17 -13.72 -3.57 -0.06
N ILE A 18 -12.47 -4.01 -0.25
CA ILE A 18 -11.60 -3.49 -1.31
C ILE A 18 -12.22 -3.74 -2.69
N LEU A 19 -12.71 -4.96 -2.95
CA LEU A 19 -13.30 -5.32 -4.24
C LEU A 19 -14.59 -4.54 -4.54
N GLN A 20 -15.37 -4.19 -3.52
CA GLN A 20 -16.54 -3.33 -3.63
C GLN A 20 -16.19 -1.85 -3.91
N LEU A 21 -15.01 -1.41 -3.47
CA LEU A 21 -14.58 0.00 -3.53
C LEU A 21 -13.76 0.34 -4.77
N VAL A 22 -13.33 -0.64 -5.57
CA VAL A 22 -12.60 -0.42 -6.82
C VAL A 22 -13.56 -0.34 -8.01
N PRO A 23 -13.38 0.63 -8.93
CA PRO A 23 -14.28 0.82 -10.07
C PRO A 23 -14.14 -0.29 -11.13
N ASN A 24 -12.93 -0.83 -11.30
CA ASN A 24 -12.65 -1.93 -12.22
C ASN A 24 -11.80 -2.99 -11.50
N GLN A 25 -12.40 -4.15 -11.20
CA GLN A 25 -11.74 -5.23 -10.47
C GLN A 25 -10.65 -5.93 -11.29
N GLU A 26 -10.79 -5.99 -12.61
CA GLU A 26 -9.80 -6.62 -13.49
C GLU A 26 -8.52 -5.78 -13.53
N ALA A 27 -8.65 -4.49 -13.85
CA ALA A 27 -7.53 -3.54 -13.86
C ALA A 27 -6.84 -3.47 -12.48
N PHE A 28 -7.63 -3.51 -11.39
CA PHE A 28 -7.10 -3.61 -10.03
C PHE A 28 -6.25 -4.88 -9.83
N ARG A 29 -6.76 -6.06 -10.21
CA ARG A 29 -6.05 -7.34 -10.03
C ARG A 29 -4.75 -7.40 -10.82
N GLU A 30 -4.76 -6.93 -12.07
CA GLU A 30 -3.56 -6.87 -12.91
C GLU A 30 -2.50 -5.94 -12.31
N THR A 31 -2.90 -4.71 -11.97
CA THR A 31 -2.03 -3.72 -11.35
C THR A 31 -1.46 -4.24 -10.02
N LEU A 32 -2.28 -4.88 -9.19
CA LEU A 32 -1.84 -5.45 -7.93
C LEU A 32 -0.84 -6.59 -8.11
N ARG A 33 -1.04 -7.48 -9.11
CA ARG A 33 -0.07 -8.54 -9.42
C ARG A 33 1.28 -7.95 -9.82
N PHE A 34 1.27 -6.92 -10.67
CA PHE A 34 2.48 -6.21 -11.08
C PHE A 34 3.21 -5.59 -9.90
N VAL A 35 2.49 -4.83 -9.05
CA VAL A 35 3.05 -4.15 -7.87
C VAL A 35 3.59 -5.15 -6.85
N LYS A 36 2.89 -6.25 -6.59
CA LYS A 36 3.40 -7.29 -5.67
C LYS A 36 4.66 -7.97 -6.19
N CYS A 37 4.74 -8.22 -7.51
CA CYS A 37 5.95 -8.75 -8.13
C CYS A 37 7.12 -7.78 -7.96
N TRP A 38 6.89 -6.50 -8.27
CA TRP A 38 7.85 -5.41 -8.06
C TRP A 38 8.33 -5.33 -6.61
N ALA A 39 7.42 -5.19 -5.65
CA ALA A 39 7.78 -5.05 -4.24
C ALA A 39 8.62 -6.23 -3.73
N LYS A 40 8.31 -7.46 -4.16
CA LYS A 40 9.10 -8.65 -3.83
C LYS A 40 10.50 -8.60 -4.43
N ARG A 41 10.62 -8.30 -5.73
CA ARG A 41 11.91 -8.19 -6.43
C ARG A 41 12.78 -7.08 -5.85
N ARG A 42 12.17 -6.00 -5.36
CA ARG A 42 12.85 -4.86 -4.74
C ARG A 42 13.11 -5.03 -3.24
N GLY A 43 12.73 -6.16 -2.64
CA GLY A 43 13.01 -6.45 -1.22
C GLY A 43 12.17 -5.67 -0.21
N ILE A 44 11.10 -5.00 -0.66
CA ILE A 44 10.22 -4.14 0.18
C ILE A 44 8.87 -4.80 0.48
N TYR A 45 8.80 -6.13 0.44
CA TYR A 45 7.60 -6.91 0.73
C TYR A 45 7.79 -7.72 2.02
N SER A 46 7.56 -7.12 3.19
CA SER A 46 7.54 -7.81 4.49
C SER A 46 7.02 -6.91 5.61
N ASN A 47 5.81 -7.19 6.14
CA ASN A 47 5.27 -6.44 7.28
C ASN A 47 6.08 -6.63 8.57
N VAL A 48 6.69 -7.81 8.75
CA VAL A 48 7.48 -8.13 9.94
C VAL A 48 8.79 -7.34 9.96
N LEU A 49 9.37 -7.05 8.79
CA LEU A 49 10.59 -6.26 8.66
C LEU A 49 10.31 -4.75 8.55
N GLY A 50 9.09 -4.30 8.84
CA GLY A 50 8.71 -2.88 8.76
C GLY A 50 8.49 -2.34 7.35
N PHE A 51 8.36 -3.21 6.35
CA PHE A 51 7.90 -2.87 5.00
C PHE A 51 6.41 -3.18 4.83
N PHE A 52 5.89 -3.04 3.61
CA PHE A 52 4.48 -3.27 3.35
C PHE A 52 4.16 -4.75 3.14
N GLY A 53 3.11 -5.22 3.83
CA GLY A 53 2.51 -6.53 3.59
C GLY A 53 1.53 -6.54 2.41
N GLY A 54 1.03 -7.73 2.07
CA GLY A 54 0.16 -7.91 0.89
C GLY A 54 -1.12 -7.08 0.92
N ILE A 55 -1.71 -6.89 2.10
CA ILE A 55 -2.93 -6.08 2.23
C ILE A 55 -2.66 -4.59 2.03
N THR A 56 -1.54 -4.09 2.54
CA THR A 56 -1.13 -2.69 2.33
C THR A 56 -0.95 -2.39 0.85
N TRP A 57 -0.27 -3.27 0.10
CA TRP A 57 -0.14 -3.11 -1.35
C TRP A 57 -1.50 -3.11 -2.06
N ALA A 58 -2.44 -3.96 -1.63
CA ALA A 58 -3.80 -3.97 -2.18
C ALA A 58 -4.54 -2.65 -1.91
N LEU A 59 -4.46 -2.10 -0.70
CA LEU A 59 -5.06 -0.82 -0.35
C LEU A 59 -4.46 0.32 -1.18
N LEU A 60 -3.13 0.34 -1.35
CA LEU A 60 -2.45 1.37 -2.13
C LEU A 60 -2.86 1.33 -3.61
N VAL A 61 -2.94 0.14 -4.22
CA VAL A 61 -3.39 -0.02 -5.61
C VAL A 61 -4.87 0.34 -5.75
N ALA A 62 -5.72 -0.11 -4.83
CA ALA A 62 -7.14 0.21 -4.84
C ALA A 62 -7.39 1.73 -4.80
N ARG A 63 -6.61 2.47 -4.00
CA ARG A 63 -6.71 3.93 -3.95
C ARG A 63 -6.38 4.57 -5.31
N VAL A 64 -5.36 4.08 -6.00
CA VAL A 64 -4.99 4.57 -7.33
C VAL A 64 -6.11 4.27 -8.33
N CYS A 65 -6.71 3.07 -8.28
CA CYS A 65 -7.88 2.76 -9.10
C CYS A 65 -9.06 3.70 -8.84
N GLN A 66 -9.31 4.11 -7.59
CA GLN A 66 -10.35 5.09 -7.27
C GLN A 66 -10.06 6.49 -7.83
N LEU A 67 -8.80 6.92 -7.78
CA LEU A 67 -8.38 8.23 -8.29
C LEU A 67 -8.41 8.27 -9.83
N TYR A 68 -8.25 7.13 -10.49
CA TYR A 68 -8.17 7.02 -11.95
C TYR A 68 -9.07 5.88 -12.48
N PRO A 69 -10.41 6.01 -12.39
CA PRO A 69 -11.35 4.89 -12.62
C PRO A 69 -11.35 4.34 -14.05
N ASN A 70 -10.96 5.16 -15.03
CA ASN A 70 -11.01 4.82 -16.45
C ASN A 70 -9.63 4.48 -17.05
N TYR A 71 -8.59 4.39 -16.22
CA TYR A 71 -7.23 4.17 -16.71
C TYR A 71 -6.99 2.68 -16.96
N CYS A 72 -6.26 2.37 -18.03
CA CYS A 72 -5.81 1.01 -18.31
C CYS A 72 -4.63 0.61 -17.42
N PHE A 73 -4.25 -0.67 -17.46
CA PHE A 73 -3.19 -1.25 -16.64
C PHE A 73 -1.87 -0.43 -16.63
N SER A 74 -1.32 -0.09 -17.80
CA SER A 74 -0.05 0.64 -17.88
C SER A 74 -0.12 2.03 -17.25
N GLN A 75 -1.23 2.74 -17.49
CA GLN A 75 -1.50 4.05 -16.91
C GLN A 75 -1.67 3.99 -15.38
N LEU A 76 -2.33 2.94 -14.87
CA LEU A 76 -2.46 2.71 -13.43
C LEU A 76 -1.11 2.41 -12.76
N VAL A 77 -0.23 1.64 -13.42
CA VAL A 77 1.13 1.39 -12.92
C VAL A 77 1.94 2.69 -12.85
N ASN A 78 1.89 3.54 -13.88
CA ASN A 78 2.51 4.87 -13.86
C ASN A 78 1.97 5.71 -12.70
N ARG A 79 0.64 5.80 -12.58
CA ARG A 79 -0.01 6.58 -11.54
C ARG A 79 0.25 6.04 -10.15
N PHE A 80 0.42 4.74 -9.99
CA PHE A 80 0.79 4.15 -8.71
C PHE A 80 2.11 4.70 -8.20
N PHE A 81 3.18 4.62 -8.99
CA PHE A 81 4.49 5.13 -8.58
C PHE A 81 4.48 6.63 -8.38
N ARG A 82 3.91 7.38 -9.31
CA ARG A 82 3.81 8.84 -9.22
C ARG A 82 3.06 9.29 -7.97
N THR A 83 1.93 8.65 -7.67
CA THR A 83 1.08 9.01 -6.54
C THR A 83 1.83 8.85 -5.23
N TYR A 84 2.56 7.74 -5.05
CA TYR A 84 3.23 7.45 -3.78
C TYR A 84 4.64 8.03 -3.64
N ASP A 85 5.30 8.37 -4.74
CA ASP A 85 6.48 9.24 -4.74
C ASP A 85 6.12 10.66 -4.24
N GLN A 86 4.94 11.17 -4.63
CA GLN A 86 4.49 12.53 -4.31
C GLN A 86 3.51 12.59 -3.13
N TRP A 87 3.20 11.46 -2.49
CA TRP A 87 2.19 11.42 -1.44
C TRP A 87 2.68 12.16 -0.19
N ASN A 88 1.86 13.06 0.32
CA ASN A 88 2.12 13.68 1.61
C ASN A 88 1.76 12.70 2.74
N TRP A 89 2.75 11.95 3.23
CA TRP A 89 2.60 10.94 4.28
C TRP A 89 2.23 11.48 5.68
N SER A 90 2.07 12.80 5.85
CA SER A 90 1.33 13.34 7.01
C SER A 90 -0.17 13.04 6.94
N LYS A 91 -0.68 12.67 5.77
CA LYS A 91 -2.08 12.28 5.52
C LYS A 91 -2.19 10.77 5.29
N PRO A 92 -3.20 10.11 5.88
CA PRO A 92 -3.43 8.69 5.67
C PRO A 92 -3.95 8.39 4.26
N VAL A 93 -3.63 7.19 3.77
CA VAL A 93 -4.30 6.60 2.61
C VAL A 93 -5.59 5.94 3.08
N LEU A 94 -6.71 6.46 2.58
CA LEU A 94 -8.07 5.98 2.89
C LEU A 94 -8.77 5.55 1.60
N LEU A 95 -9.49 4.41 1.63
CA LEU A 95 -10.38 3.99 0.53
C LEU A 95 -11.82 4.49 0.70
N CYS A 96 -12.22 4.76 1.93
CA CYS A 96 -13.52 5.30 2.30
C CYS A 96 -13.38 6.10 3.60
N GLU A 97 -14.44 6.78 4.00
CA GLU A 97 -14.49 7.42 5.31
C GLU A 97 -14.34 6.40 6.44
N VAL A 98 -13.67 6.80 7.52
CA VAL A 98 -13.48 5.96 8.70
C VAL A 98 -14.76 5.99 9.51
N VAL A 99 -15.40 4.83 9.65
CA VAL A 99 -16.58 4.66 10.49
C VAL A 99 -16.14 4.71 11.97
N GLU A 100 -16.65 5.68 12.73
CA GLU A 100 -16.28 5.87 14.14
C GLU A 100 -16.92 4.85 15.08
N SER A 101 -18.16 4.46 14.80
CA SER A 101 -18.91 3.50 15.60
C SER A 101 -19.92 2.72 14.75
N VAL A 102 -20.27 1.51 15.17
CA VAL A 102 -21.33 0.71 14.56
C VAL A 102 -22.36 0.39 15.64
N PRO A 103 -23.67 0.64 15.40
CA PRO A 103 -24.72 0.31 16.36
C PRO A 103 -24.64 -1.15 16.81
N GLY A 104 -24.72 -1.39 18.13
CA GLY A 104 -24.62 -2.73 18.72
C GLY A 104 -23.19 -3.26 18.89
N ILE A 105 -22.15 -2.55 18.44
CA ILE A 105 -20.74 -2.91 18.69
C ILE A 105 -20.09 -1.85 19.58
N VAL A 106 -19.72 -2.25 20.80
CA VAL A 106 -19.09 -1.39 21.82
C VAL A 106 -17.65 -1.82 22.10
N GLY A 107 -16.82 -0.86 22.52
CA GLY A 107 -15.45 -1.09 22.99
C GLY A 107 -14.37 -1.16 21.90
N LEU A 108 -14.73 -1.26 20.62
CA LEU A 108 -13.76 -1.20 19.51
C LEU A 108 -13.46 0.25 19.13
N LYS A 109 -12.18 0.61 19.07
CA LYS A 109 -11.70 1.94 18.70
C LYS A 109 -11.06 1.89 17.31
N PRO A 110 -11.64 2.54 16.28
CA PRO A 110 -10.98 2.66 14.99
C PRO A 110 -9.77 3.59 15.08
N TRP A 111 -8.84 3.44 14.13
CA TRP A 111 -7.66 4.28 13.98
C TRP A 111 -8.05 5.76 13.95
N ASN A 112 -7.50 6.56 14.87
CA ASN A 112 -7.81 7.98 14.97
C ASN A 112 -6.63 8.79 15.55
N PRO A 113 -5.86 9.52 14.72
CA PRO A 113 -4.68 10.26 15.15
C PRO A 113 -5.01 11.52 15.96
N LYS A 114 -6.29 11.94 16.02
CA LYS A 114 -6.72 13.08 16.85
C LYS A 114 -6.86 12.68 18.32
N THR A 115 -7.25 11.43 18.58
CA THR A 115 -7.56 10.93 19.92
C THR A 115 -6.52 9.95 20.46
N SER A 116 -5.68 9.37 19.61
CA SER A 116 -4.65 8.39 19.98
C SER A 116 -3.24 8.90 19.66
N ILE A 117 -2.40 9.02 20.69
CA ILE A 117 -1.00 9.43 20.54
C ILE A 117 -0.21 8.41 19.72
N ALA A 118 -0.47 7.11 19.94
CA ALA A 118 0.16 6.04 19.16
C ALA A 118 -0.18 6.15 17.67
N ASP A 119 -1.45 6.43 17.33
CA ASP A 119 -1.87 6.60 15.94
C ASP A 119 -1.26 7.82 15.27
N LYS A 120 -1.06 8.90 16.05
CA LYS A 120 -0.41 10.13 15.60
C LYS A 120 1.06 9.94 15.23
N GLN A 121 1.72 8.92 15.81
CA GLN A 121 3.15 8.64 15.56
C GLN A 121 3.40 7.78 14.31
N HIS A 122 2.35 7.24 13.66
CA HIS A 122 2.53 6.41 12.47
C HIS A 122 3.09 7.21 11.27
N LEU A 123 4.13 6.66 10.64
CA LEU A 123 4.93 7.39 9.64
C LEU A 123 4.37 7.36 8.21
N MET A 124 3.62 6.30 7.86
CA MET A 124 3.05 6.08 6.52
C MET A 124 1.63 5.44 6.60
N PRO A 125 0.66 6.06 7.28
CA PRO A 125 -0.61 5.40 7.61
C PRO A 125 -1.43 4.99 6.37
N VAL A 126 -1.74 3.69 6.29
CA VAL A 126 -2.62 3.09 5.26
C VAL A 126 -3.72 2.35 5.99
N ILE A 127 -4.96 2.79 5.84
CA ILE A 127 -6.04 2.40 6.75
C ILE A 127 -6.97 1.39 6.09
N THR A 128 -7.30 0.33 6.82
CA THR A 128 -8.25 -0.69 6.36
C THR A 128 -9.68 -0.15 6.33
N PRO A 129 -10.48 -0.42 5.28
CA PRO A 129 -11.81 0.16 5.12
C PRO A 129 -12.92 -0.51 5.96
N ALA A 130 -12.68 -1.71 6.51
CA ALA A 130 -13.67 -2.39 7.33
C ALA A 130 -13.60 -1.92 8.79
N PHE A 131 -14.76 -1.78 9.46
CA PHE A 131 -14.82 -1.46 10.88
C PHE A 131 -14.38 -2.65 11.76
N PRO A 132 -13.60 -2.43 12.83
CA PRO A 132 -12.92 -1.17 13.15
C PRO A 132 -11.73 -0.94 12.22
N ALA A 133 -11.61 0.27 11.69
CA ALA A 133 -10.51 0.63 10.82
C ALA A 133 -9.17 0.58 11.57
N MET A 134 -8.13 0.02 10.96
CA MET A 134 -6.80 -0.12 11.57
C MET A 134 -5.71 0.32 10.60
N ASN A 135 -4.55 0.72 11.13
CA ASN A 135 -3.38 0.99 10.30
C ASN A 135 -2.67 -0.31 9.91
N SER A 136 -2.56 -0.59 8.61
CA SER A 136 -1.88 -1.77 8.06
C SER A 136 -0.36 -1.64 7.97
N THR A 137 0.21 -0.52 8.44
CA THR A 137 1.63 -0.16 8.33
C THR A 137 2.27 0.26 9.66
N HIS A 138 1.72 -0.22 10.78
CA HIS A 138 2.18 0.14 12.13
C HIS A 138 3.66 -0.22 12.41
N ASN A 139 4.26 -1.14 11.65
CA ASN A 139 5.67 -1.54 11.78
C ASN A 139 6.66 -0.68 10.98
N VAL A 140 6.19 0.31 10.21
CA VAL A 140 7.08 1.16 9.41
C VAL A 140 7.96 2.01 10.32
N THR A 141 9.25 2.03 10.02
CA THR A 141 10.27 2.85 10.69
C THR A 141 10.74 3.97 9.75
N ASP A 142 11.49 4.96 10.25
CA ASP A 142 12.07 5.99 9.39
C ASP A 142 13.01 5.41 8.32
N THR A 143 13.78 4.37 8.67
CA THR A 143 14.66 3.68 7.74
C THR A 143 13.89 3.00 6.61
N THR A 144 12.86 2.22 6.95
CA THR A 144 12.06 1.52 5.93
C THR A 144 11.21 2.48 5.12
N LYS A 145 10.71 3.56 5.72
CA LYS A 145 10.05 4.66 5.03
C LYS A 145 10.95 5.29 3.97
N ARG A 146 12.21 5.62 4.30
CA ARG A 146 13.16 6.18 3.34
C ARG A 146 13.36 5.25 2.14
N ILE A 147 13.59 3.96 2.40
CA ILE A 147 13.75 2.94 1.35
C ILE A 147 12.49 2.83 0.47
N LEU A 148 11.30 2.84 1.07
CA LEU A 148 10.03 2.81 0.33
C LEU A 148 9.90 4.03 -0.59
N LEU A 149 10.23 5.23 -0.11
CA LEU A 149 10.19 6.46 -0.90
C LEU A 149 11.18 6.41 -2.07
N ASP A 150 12.42 5.95 -1.84
CA ASP A 150 13.42 5.82 -2.89
C ASP A 150 13.00 4.79 -3.96
N GLU A 151 12.36 3.69 -3.55
CA GLU A 151 11.83 2.70 -4.48
C GLU A 151 10.60 3.19 -5.25
N PHE A 152 9.72 4.00 -4.64
CA PHE A 152 8.63 4.66 -5.37
C PHE A 152 9.17 5.63 -6.43
N ARG A 153 10.15 6.45 -6.06
CA ARG A 153 10.82 7.38 -6.98
C ARG A 153 11.48 6.64 -8.13
N ARG A 154 12.28 5.62 -7.83
CA ARG A 154 12.91 4.75 -8.85
C ARG A 154 11.86 4.14 -9.77
N GLY A 155 10.79 3.57 -9.20
CA GLY A 155 9.69 2.98 -9.97
C GLY A 155 9.08 3.99 -10.95
N TYR A 156 8.84 5.22 -10.49
CA TYR A 156 8.29 6.28 -11.33
C TYR A 156 9.24 6.66 -12.48
N GLU A 157 10.53 6.83 -12.20
CA GLU A 157 11.54 7.16 -13.20
C GLU A 157 11.67 6.09 -14.27
N VAL A 158 11.70 4.80 -13.87
CA VAL A 158 11.82 3.68 -14.82
C VAL A 158 10.55 3.57 -15.66
N VAL A 159 9.35 3.61 -15.06
CA VAL A 159 8.10 3.54 -15.83
C VAL A 159 7.98 4.70 -16.82
N LYS A 160 8.41 5.92 -16.44
CA LYS A 160 8.48 7.05 -17.35
C LYS A 160 9.42 6.78 -18.54
N LYS A 161 10.54 6.09 -18.35
CA LYS A 161 11.43 5.69 -19.46
C LYS A 161 10.75 4.65 -20.35
N VAL A 162 10.06 3.67 -19.77
CA VAL A 162 9.32 2.64 -20.51
C VAL A 162 8.25 3.27 -21.41
N GLU A 163 7.45 4.20 -20.89
CA GLU A 163 6.42 4.92 -21.67
C GLU A 163 7.02 5.76 -22.82
N ASN A 164 8.28 6.18 -22.70
CA ASN A 164 9.00 6.90 -23.73
C ASN A 164 9.80 5.96 -24.67
N ASN A 165 9.59 4.64 -24.60
CA ASN A 165 10.32 3.62 -25.35
C ASN A 165 11.84 3.65 -25.12
N LYS A 166 12.27 4.05 -23.91
CA LYS A 166 13.69 4.15 -23.50
C LYS A 166 14.12 3.07 -22.49
N ALA A 167 13.22 2.18 -22.12
CA ALA A 167 13.47 1.08 -21.18
C ALA A 167 12.43 -0.04 -21.41
N ASP A 168 12.71 -1.24 -20.91
CA ASP A 168 11.79 -2.38 -20.93
C ASP A 168 11.05 -2.54 -19.59
N TRP A 169 9.82 -3.08 -19.60
CA TRP A 169 9.04 -3.34 -18.39
C TRP A 169 9.78 -4.25 -17.38
N LYS A 170 10.64 -5.16 -17.86
CA LYS A 170 11.49 -6.01 -17.01
C LYS A 170 12.40 -5.19 -16.09
N GLU A 171 12.83 -4.01 -16.52
CA GLU A 171 13.72 -3.14 -15.73
C GLU A 171 13.04 -2.60 -14.48
N VAL A 172 11.72 -2.41 -14.51
CA VAL A 172 10.93 -2.02 -13.33
C VAL A 172 11.09 -3.07 -12.24
N HIS A 173 11.06 -4.35 -12.62
CA HIS A 173 11.19 -5.52 -11.75
C HIS A 173 12.63 -5.98 -11.50
N ASN A 174 13.64 -5.27 -12.00
CA ASN A 174 15.04 -5.64 -11.73
C ASN A 174 15.25 -5.83 -10.22
N PRO A 175 15.92 -6.90 -9.79
CA PRO A 175 16.10 -7.16 -8.37
C PRO A 175 16.90 -6.05 -7.70
N PHE A 176 16.66 -5.81 -6.41
CA PHE A 176 17.51 -4.92 -5.64
C PHE A 176 18.91 -5.56 -5.53
N PRO A 177 20.00 -4.84 -5.87
CA PRO A 177 21.35 -5.40 -5.88
C PRO A 177 21.93 -5.49 -4.46
N PHE A 178 21.27 -6.23 -3.58
CA PHE A 178 21.55 -6.27 -2.14
C PHE A 178 23.01 -6.62 -1.82
N PHE A 179 23.58 -7.59 -2.54
CA PHE A 179 24.95 -8.09 -2.34
C PHE A 179 25.97 -7.56 -3.36
N SER A 180 25.56 -6.63 -4.24
CA SER A 180 26.46 -6.09 -5.27
C SER A 180 27.13 -4.78 -4.86
N ASN A 181 26.61 -4.12 -3.81
CA ASN A 181 27.18 -2.91 -3.22
C ASN A 181 27.84 -3.20 -1.86
N ASP A 182 28.29 -4.43 -1.64
CA ASP A 182 29.01 -4.80 -0.42
C ASP A 182 30.42 -4.19 -0.48
N PRO A 183 30.78 -3.25 0.42
CA PRO A 183 32.12 -2.65 0.45
C PRO A 183 33.21 -3.65 0.87
N PHE A 184 32.85 -4.89 1.25
CA PHE A 184 33.77 -5.94 1.68
C PHE A 184 34.01 -7.02 0.59
N LYS A 185 33.63 -6.75 -0.66
CA LYS A 185 34.03 -7.54 -1.84
C LYS A 185 35.21 -6.93 -2.59
#